data_AF-A0A6A5HE37-F1
#
_entry.id   AF-A0A6A5HE37-F1
#
_cell.length_a   1.000
_cell.length_b   1.000
_cell.length_c   1.000
_cell.angle_alpha   90.00
_cell.angle_beta   90.00
_cell.angle_gamma   90.00
#
_symmetry.space_group_name_H-M   'P 1'
#
loop_
_entity.id
_entity.type
_entity.pdbx_description
1 polymer ?
#
loop_
_entity_poly.entity_id
_entity_poly.type
_entity_poly.pdbx_seq_one_letter_code
_entity_poly.pdbx_strand_id
1 'polypeptide(L)'
;MSAIPTNTPTTPESTTDETCKCMISQKECETFQGKLKCLRTLKMHPRASQPELKKCFNVLETAFSSIISARQYKLDKEIRKQILKTIEDMKFFENKIIRVILQGDLVEGLD
;
A
#
# COMPACT_ATOMS: atom_id res chain seq x y z
N MET A 1 -2.82 -37.92 -58.28
CA MET A 1 -3.16 -36.97 -57.20
C MET A 1 -3.81 -37.75 -56.08
N SER A 2 -3.24 -37.72 -54.88
CA SER A 2 -3.92 -37.71 -53.58
C SER A 2 -2.83 -37.82 -52.51
N ALA A 3 -2.47 -36.68 -51.94
CA ALA A 3 -1.51 -36.57 -50.84
C ALA A 3 -2.22 -36.86 -49.52
N ILE A 4 -1.57 -37.67 -48.69
CA ILE A 4 -1.96 -37.99 -47.32
C ILE A 4 -1.64 -36.77 -46.44
N PRO A 5 -2.54 -36.30 -45.55
CA PRO A 5 -2.13 -35.50 -44.42
C PRO A 5 -2.02 -36.38 -43.16
N THR A 6 -0.77 -36.68 -42.80
CA THR A 6 -0.39 -37.15 -41.47
C THR A 6 -0.48 -35.96 -40.51
N ASN A 7 -1.52 -35.87 -39.68
CA ASN A 7 -1.56 -34.94 -38.56
C ASN A 7 -1.24 -35.69 -37.26
N THR A 8 0.04 -35.67 -36.91
CA THR A 8 0.54 -35.93 -35.55
C THR A 8 0.15 -34.80 -34.60
N PRO A 9 0.00 -35.09 -33.30
CA PRO A 9 -0.56 -34.18 -32.31
C PRO A 9 0.42 -33.04 -32.00
N THR A 10 -0.04 -31.79 -32.11
CA THR A 10 0.74 -30.62 -31.68
C THR A 10 0.11 -30.04 -30.42
N THR A 11 0.57 -30.53 -29.28
CA THR A 11 0.75 -29.67 -28.10
C THR A 11 2.24 -29.68 -27.82
N PRO A 12 2.88 -28.49 -27.87
CA PRO A 12 3.65 -28.09 -26.71
C PRO A 12 3.30 -26.67 -26.25
N GLU A 13 3.30 -26.56 -24.93
CA GLU A 13 3.12 -25.38 -24.10
C GLU A 13 3.88 -24.14 -24.60
N SER A 14 3.26 -22.95 -24.45
CA SER A 14 4.00 -21.74 -24.10
C SER A 14 3.07 -20.67 -23.52
N THR A 15 2.89 -20.73 -22.21
CA THR A 15 3.15 -19.62 -21.30
C THR A 15 2.75 -18.22 -21.79
N THR A 16 1.52 -17.80 -21.53
CA THR A 16 1.19 -16.38 -21.48
C THR A 16 0.58 -16.03 -20.14
N ASP A 17 1.45 -15.46 -19.30
CA ASP A 17 1.11 -14.48 -18.28
C ASP A 17 0.25 -14.96 -17.12
N GLU A 18 0.79 -15.88 -16.30
CA GLU A 18 0.62 -15.66 -14.86
C GLU A 18 1.37 -14.37 -14.51
N THR A 19 0.74 -13.24 -14.78
CA THR A 19 1.18 -11.92 -14.29
C THR A 19 1.37 -12.12 -12.81
N CYS A 20 2.61 -12.19 -12.35
CA CYS A 20 2.91 -12.51 -10.97
C CYS A 20 2.34 -11.36 -10.14
N LYS A 21 1.10 -11.52 -9.66
CA LYS A 21 0.38 -10.46 -8.98
C LYS A 21 1.20 -10.13 -7.75
N CYS A 22 1.77 -8.93 -7.71
CA CYS A 22 2.44 -8.42 -6.53
C CYS A 22 1.42 -8.23 -5.41
N MET A 23 1.87 -8.21 -4.15
CA MET A 23 0.99 -7.98 -2.99
C MET A 23 0.20 -6.67 -3.09
N ILE A 24 0.79 -5.66 -3.71
CA ILE A 24 0.13 -4.39 -4.06
C ILE A 24 0.41 -4.05 -5.53
N SER A 25 -0.53 -3.36 -6.16
CA SER A 25 -0.35 -2.84 -7.53
C SER A 25 0.65 -1.67 -7.58
N GLN A 26 1.17 -1.36 -8.76
CA GLN A 26 2.02 -0.17 -8.99
C GLN A 26 1.29 1.12 -8.53
N LYS A 27 0.02 1.28 -8.89
CA LYS A 27 -0.80 2.44 -8.52
C LYS A 27 -0.95 2.61 -7.01
N GLU A 28 -1.12 1.50 -6.28
CA GLU A 28 -1.15 1.54 -4.81
C GLU A 28 0.21 1.92 -4.25
N CYS A 29 1.30 1.36 -4.79
CA CYS A 29 2.65 1.71 -4.38
C CYS A 29 2.92 3.22 -4.52
N GLU A 30 2.57 3.81 -5.67
CA GLU A 30 2.68 5.25 -5.91
C GLU A 30 1.80 6.07 -4.95
N THR A 31 0.59 5.58 -4.65
CA THR A 31 -0.30 6.21 -3.67
C THR A 31 0.34 6.27 -2.30
N PHE A 32 0.91 5.16 -1.80
CA PHE A 32 1.57 5.13 -0.48
C PHE A 32 2.87 5.94 -0.46
N GLN A 33 3.63 5.98 -1.55
CA GLN A 33 4.78 6.88 -1.68
C GLN A 33 4.35 8.36 -1.62
N GLY A 34 3.26 8.72 -2.28
CA GLY A 34 2.65 10.05 -2.19
C GLY A 34 2.22 10.39 -0.77
N LYS A 35 1.54 9.46 -0.09
CA LYS A 35 1.15 9.63 1.32
C LYS A 35 2.35 9.83 2.23
N LEU A 36 3.41 9.06 2.07
CA LEU A 36 4.64 9.21 2.85
C LEU A 36 5.29 10.59 2.62
N LYS A 37 5.28 11.09 1.37
CA LYS A 37 5.75 12.45 1.05
C LYS A 37 4.89 13.52 1.74
N CYS A 38 3.56 13.40 1.69
CA CYS A 38 2.65 14.30 2.39
C CYS A 38 2.86 14.28 3.91
N LEU A 39 3.07 13.10 4.49
CA LEU A 39 3.32 12.92 5.91
C LEU A 39 4.61 13.62 6.36
N ARG A 40 5.68 13.53 5.54
CA ARG A 40 6.91 14.30 5.78
C ARG A 40 6.68 15.80 5.72
N THR A 41 5.89 16.28 4.77
CA THR A 41 5.49 17.71 4.72
C THR A 41 4.72 18.13 5.97
N LEU A 42 3.78 17.30 6.43
CA LEU A 42 3.04 17.57 7.67
C LEU A 42 3.96 17.62 8.89
N LYS A 43 5.00 16.78 8.96
CA LYS A 43 6.00 16.81 10.05
C LYS A 43 6.80 18.11 10.12
N MET A 44 6.90 18.86 9.03
CA MET A 44 7.59 20.16 9.01
C MET A 44 6.72 21.29 9.59
N HIS A 45 5.43 21.04 9.82
CA HIS A 45 4.53 22.05 10.37
C HIS A 45 4.84 22.29 11.86
N PRO A 46 4.80 23.54 12.37
CA PRO A 46 5.11 23.84 13.77
C PRO A 46 4.30 23.01 14.78
N ARG A 47 3.03 22.75 14.47
CA ARG A 47 2.14 21.94 15.31
C ARG A 47 2.44 20.45 15.33
N ALA A 48 3.23 19.94 14.37
CA ALA A 48 3.66 18.54 14.35
C ALA A 48 4.67 18.19 15.46
N SER A 49 5.23 19.20 16.13
CA SER A 49 6.14 19.04 17.28
C SER A 49 5.43 18.55 18.55
N GLN A 50 4.10 18.51 18.55
CA GLN A 50 3.30 18.02 19.68
C GLN A 50 3.64 16.54 19.99
N PRO A 51 4.01 16.21 21.24
CA PRO A 51 4.45 14.87 21.62
C PRO A 51 3.46 13.76 21.26
N GLU A 52 2.16 14.04 21.36
CA GLU A 52 1.08 13.11 21.16
C GLU A 52 0.93 12.72 19.68
N LEU A 53 1.27 13.64 18.76
CA LEU A 53 1.26 13.36 17.32
C LEU A 53 2.44 12.48 16.91
N LYS A 54 3.54 12.46 17.68
CA LYS A 54 4.73 11.68 17.36
C LYS A 54 4.41 10.20 17.20
N LYS A 55 3.56 9.65 18.08
CA LYS A 55 3.12 8.23 18.00
C LYS A 55 2.37 7.98 16.69
N CYS A 56 1.42 8.85 16.32
CA CYS A 56 0.66 8.70 15.07
C CYS A 56 1.51 8.83 13.82
N PHE A 57 2.45 9.79 13.80
CA PHE A 57 3.40 9.91 12.71
C PHE A 57 4.23 8.64 12.55
N ASN A 58 4.78 8.12 13.64
CA ASN A 58 5.60 6.91 13.59
C ASN A 58 4.79 5.68 13.13
N VAL A 59 3.55 5.54 13.59
CA VAL A 59 2.65 4.45 13.17
C VAL A 59 2.37 4.54 11.68
N LEU A 60 1.99 5.71 11.16
CA LEU A 60 1.72 5.90 9.73
C LEU A 60 2.98 5.73 8.87
N GLU A 61 4.12 6.27 9.28
CA GLU A 61 5.40 6.11 8.55
C GLU A 61 5.80 4.64 8.44
N THR A 62 5.75 3.92 9.56
CA THR A 62 6.08 2.49 9.61
C THR A 62 5.15 1.72 8.70
N ALA A 63 3.84 1.98 8.79
CA ALA A 63 2.88 1.15 8.11
C ALA A 63 2.80 1.45 6.60
N PHE A 64 2.94 2.71 6.17
CA PHE A 64 3.13 3.01 4.74
C PHE A 64 4.41 2.37 4.18
N SER A 65 5.51 2.42 4.92
CA SER A 65 6.78 1.81 4.49
C SER A 65 6.67 0.29 4.38
N SER A 66 5.98 -0.36 5.32
CA SER A 66 5.70 -1.79 5.28
C SER A 66 4.83 -2.16 4.09
N ILE A 67 3.80 -1.38 3.76
CA ILE A 67 2.94 -1.61 2.60
C ILE A 67 3.74 -1.48 1.29
N ILE A 68 4.57 -0.44 1.16
CA ILE A 68 5.43 -0.25 -0.01
C ILE A 68 6.40 -1.43 -0.17
N SER A 69 7.03 -1.85 0.93
CA SER A 69 7.96 -2.97 0.95
C SER A 69 7.27 -4.30 0.65
N ALA A 70 5.98 -4.44 0.95
CA ALA A 70 5.22 -5.65 0.68
C ALA A 70 5.09 -5.97 -0.82
N ARG A 71 5.30 -4.96 -1.69
CA ARG A 71 5.24 -5.12 -3.14
C ARG A 71 6.18 -6.20 -3.68
N GLN A 72 7.35 -6.38 -3.07
CA GLN A 72 8.35 -7.36 -3.52
C GLN A 72 7.87 -8.81 -3.35
N TYR A 73 6.83 -9.04 -2.56
CA TYR A 73 6.26 -10.36 -2.33
C TYR A 73 5.15 -10.66 -3.34
N LYS A 74 5.04 -11.95 -3.68
CA LYS A 74 3.90 -12.48 -4.45
C LYS A 74 2.61 -12.29 -3.66
N LEU A 75 1.50 -12.10 -4.37
CA LEU A 75 0.18 -11.94 -3.78
C LEU A 75 -0.20 -13.15 -2.93
N ASP A 76 -0.40 -12.90 -1.65
CA ASP A 76 -1.05 -13.79 -0.71
C ASP A 76 -2.37 -13.14 -0.29
N LYS A 77 -3.49 -13.86 -0.44
CA LYS A 77 -4.83 -13.29 -0.21
C LYS A 77 -5.10 -12.97 1.26
N GLU A 78 -4.56 -13.77 2.18
CA GLU A 78 -4.74 -13.54 3.62
C GLU A 78 -3.90 -12.36 4.08
N ILE A 79 -2.63 -12.29 3.66
CA ILE A 79 -1.77 -11.14 3.94
C ILE A 79 -2.34 -9.88 3.30
N ARG A 80 -2.85 -9.97 2.07
CA ARG A 80 -3.51 -8.85 1.40
C ARG A 80 -4.72 -8.34 2.17
N LYS A 81 -5.54 -9.23 2.72
CA LYS A 81 -6.69 -8.86 3.56
C LYS A 81 -6.25 -8.13 4.82
N GLN A 82 -5.16 -8.58 5.45
CA GLN A 82 -4.56 -7.88 6.60
C GLN A 82 -4.08 -6.48 6.22
N ILE A 83 -3.37 -6.33 5.09
CA ILE A 83 -2.93 -5.04 4.56
C ILE A 83 -4.13 -4.10 4.35
N LEU A 84 -5.22 -4.58 3.75
CA LEU A 84 -6.42 -3.77 3.53
C LEU A 84 -7.06 -3.30 4.84
N LYS A 85 -7.13 -4.18 5.85
CA LYS A 85 -7.60 -3.80 7.19
C LYS A 85 -6.69 -2.73 7.81
N THR A 86 -5.38 -2.92 7.74
CA THR A 86 -4.39 -1.96 8.22
C THR A 86 -4.51 -0.60 7.52
N ILE A 87 -4.80 -0.58 6.21
CA ILE A 87 -5.07 0.67 5.46
C ILE A 87 -6.34 1.37 5.96
N GLU A 88 -7.38 0.60 6.28
CA GLU A 88 -8.63 1.15 6.81
C GLU A 88 -8.43 1.78 8.19
N ASP A 89 -7.75 1.07 9.10
CA ASP A 89 -7.42 1.55 10.44
C ASP A 89 -6.56 2.83 10.38
N MET A 90 -5.69 2.96 9.37
CA MET A 90 -4.87 4.16 9.16
C MET A 90 -5.65 5.41 8.79
N LYS A 91 -6.84 5.30 8.17
CA LYS A 91 -7.65 6.47 7.80
C LYS A 91 -8.01 7.31 9.01
N PHE A 92 -8.24 6.68 10.17
CA PHE A 92 -8.49 7.38 11.42
C PHE A 92 -7.30 8.26 11.81
N PHE A 93 -6.09 7.70 11.81
CA PHE A 93 -4.87 8.43 12.14
C PHE A 93 -4.55 9.53 11.13
N GLU A 94 -4.71 9.27 9.82
CA GLU A 94 -4.53 10.28 8.77
C GLU A 94 -5.46 11.48 8.99
N ASN A 95 -6.75 11.22 9.18
CA ASN A 95 -7.74 12.28 9.41
C ASN A 95 -7.46 13.06 10.69
N LYS A 96 -7.04 12.39 11.77
CA LYS A 96 -6.74 13.04 13.05
C LYS A 96 -5.52 13.96 12.94
N ILE A 97 -4.43 13.50 12.29
CA ILE A 97 -3.24 14.33 12.06
C ILE A 97 -3.61 15.57 11.23
N ILE A 98 -4.39 15.39 10.15
CA ILE A 98 -4.83 16.50 9.31
C ILE A 98 -5.64 17.52 10.12
N ARG A 99 -6.59 17.06 10.93
CA ARG A 99 -7.41 17.93 11.79
C ARG A 99 -6.57 18.71 12.81
N VAL A 100 -5.70 18.03 13.55
CA VAL A 100 -4.87 18.68 14.57
C VAL A 100 -3.89 19.66 13.93
N ILE A 101 -3.22 19.28 12.85
CA ILE A 101 -2.17 20.12 12.25
C ILE A 101 -2.75 21.26 11.44
N LEU A 102 -3.69 20.97 10.52
CA LEU A 102 -4.19 21.94 9.56
C LEU A 102 -5.44 22.69 10.06
N GLN A 103 -6.28 22.10 10.91
CA GLN A 103 -7.58 22.69 11.24
C GLN A 103 -7.64 23.42 12.58
N GLY A 104 -6.80 23.07 13.56
CA GLY A 104 -6.99 23.69 14.89
C GLY A 104 -7.15 22.71 16.02
N ASP A 105 -7.54 21.48 15.73
CA ASP A 105 -8.15 20.62 16.73
C ASP A 105 -7.25 20.27 17.92
N LEU A 106 -7.90 20.04 19.06
CA LEU A 106 -7.27 19.54 20.26
C LEU A 106 -6.82 18.08 20.07
N VAL A 107 -5.78 17.77 20.80
CA VAL A 107 -5.02 16.52 20.77
C VAL A 107 -5.68 15.51 21.71
N GLU A 108 -6.95 15.19 21.46
CA GLU A 108 -7.75 14.27 22.30
C GLU A 108 -7.98 12.93 21.60
N GLY A 109 -7.92 11.80 22.34
CA GLY A 109 -8.21 10.46 21.82
C GLY A 109 -7.03 9.82 21.04
N LEU A 110 -5.81 9.97 21.56
CA LEU A 110 -4.56 9.43 21.00
C LEU A 110 -3.88 8.38 21.91
N ASP A 111 -4.49 8.18 23.08
CA ASP A 111 -4.22 7.22 24.14
C ASP A 111 -4.46 5.77 23.67
#